data_AF-A0A3N5S634-F1
#
_entry.id   AF-A0A3N5S634-F1
#
_cell.length_a   1.000
_cell.length_b   1.000
_cell.length_c   1.000
_cell.angle_alpha   90.00
_cell.angle_beta   90.00
_cell.angle_gamma   90.00
#
_symmetry.space_group_name_H-M   'P 1'
#
loop_
_entity.id
_entity.type
_entity.pdbx_description
1 polymer ?
#
loop_
_entity_poly.entity_id
_entity_poly.type
_entity_poly.pdbx_seq_one_letter_code
_entity_poly.pdbx_strand_id
1 'polypeptide(L)'
;MAELIKTITDKSLFEKIFYKFFFKNNVFLKTKNGDLKIEFFGYTDGMAALKIPFLKNMYESCIIFTRNESYTIYANLKLVEKQEDDSYIFVPLKFQIISAMRREDRKIVDIGGQGKNIIYITNVISDFIIQNSLAMDSKKVDHVKEIVRFDLEKQFKQVRIFFCNEGMTDIRMKYFYENKTPYLIGDINRGESVKDLGFFNYYINNIYGKDYQLINRKNLVSEVSVP
;
A
#
# COMPACT_ATOMS: atom_id res chain seq x y z
N MET A 1 -9.87 -28.12 25.04
CA MET A 1 -11.13 -28.58 24.44
C MET A 1 -10.97 -28.72 22.93
N ALA A 2 -11.66 -29.70 22.34
CA ALA A 2 -11.41 -30.21 21.00
C ALA A 2 -11.76 -29.20 19.90
N GLU A 3 -10.91 -29.13 18.87
CA GLU A 3 -11.21 -28.44 17.62
C GLU A 3 -12.43 -29.14 16.97
N LEU A 4 -13.57 -28.48 16.97
CA LEU A 4 -14.74 -28.95 16.22
C LEU A 4 -14.49 -28.62 14.75
N ILE A 5 -14.10 -29.64 13.99
CA ILE A 5 -13.96 -29.57 12.53
C ILE A 5 -15.28 -30.02 11.93
N LYS A 6 -16.03 -29.09 11.34
CA LYS A 6 -17.26 -29.39 10.59
C LYS A 6 -16.96 -29.34 9.10
N THR A 7 -17.01 -30.50 8.44
CA THR A 7 -16.91 -30.58 6.97
C THR A 7 -18.31 -30.51 6.36
N ILE A 8 -18.50 -29.61 5.38
CA ILE A 8 -19.76 -29.42 4.67
C ILE A 8 -19.50 -29.74 3.19
N THR A 9 -20.16 -30.77 2.68
CA THR A 9 -20.12 -31.18 1.27
C THR A 9 -21.45 -30.92 0.54
N ASP A 10 -22.47 -30.46 1.26
CA ASP A 10 -23.78 -30.16 0.72
C ASP A 10 -23.76 -28.87 -0.12
N LYS A 11 -23.96 -29.02 -1.42
CA LYS A 11 -23.93 -27.92 -2.41
C LYS A 11 -25.01 -26.87 -2.16
N SER A 12 -26.15 -27.25 -1.58
CA SER A 12 -27.26 -26.31 -1.31
C SER A 12 -26.90 -25.22 -0.29
N LEU A 13 -25.86 -25.46 0.52
CA LEU A 13 -25.40 -24.55 1.54
C LEU A 13 -24.23 -23.66 1.07
N PHE A 14 -23.63 -23.95 -0.08
CA PHE A 14 -22.40 -23.29 -0.53
C PHE A 14 -22.62 -21.80 -0.80
N GLU A 15 -23.70 -21.44 -1.49
CA GLU A 15 -24.07 -20.05 -1.74
C GLU A 15 -24.19 -19.25 -0.44
N LYS A 16 -24.95 -19.80 0.53
CA LYS A 16 -25.14 -19.18 1.84
C LYS A 16 -23.82 -19.01 2.59
N ILE A 17 -22.91 -19.97 2.49
CA ILE A 17 -21.58 -19.91 3.14
C ILE A 17 -20.72 -18.82 2.49
N PHE A 18 -20.68 -18.75 1.15
CA PHE A 18 -19.93 -17.72 0.44
C PHE A 18 -20.41 -16.31 0.79
N TYR A 19 -21.72 -16.05 0.68
CA TYR A 19 -22.26 -14.73 0.99
C TYR A 19 -22.17 -14.37 2.48
N LYS A 20 -22.27 -15.35 3.39
CA LYS A 20 -22.17 -15.08 4.82
C LYS A 20 -20.75 -14.83 5.32
N PHE A 21 -19.77 -15.53 4.75
CA PHE A 21 -18.42 -15.56 5.33
C PHE A 21 -17.31 -15.02 4.43
N PHE A 22 -17.49 -15.04 3.11
CA PHE A 22 -16.47 -14.61 2.14
C PHE A 22 -16.79 -13.23 1.54
N PHE A 23 -18.07 -12.87 1.43
CA PHE A 23 -18.45 -11.55 0.93
C PHE A 23 -18.04 -10.44 1.91
N LYS A 24 -17.32 -9.43 1.40
CA LYS A 24 -16.77 -8.28 2.15
C LYS A 24 -15.83 -8.60 3.32
N ASN A 25 -15.40 -9.86 3.46
CA ASN A 25 -14.40 -10.26 4.45
C ASN A 25 -13.02 -10.44 3.81
N ASN A 26 -11.98 -10.51 4.64
CA ASN A 26 -10.64 -10.81 4.17
C ASN A 26 -10.54 -12.28 3.75
N VAL A 27 -10.48 -12.52 2.45
CA VAL A 27 -10.29 -13.86 1.88
C VAL A 27 -8.83 -14.03 1.47
N PHE A 28 -8.28 -15.21 1.76
CA PHE A 28 -6.91 -15.55 1.46
C PHE A 28 -6.84 -16.83 0.64
N LEU A 29 -5.98 -16.84 -0.38
CA LEU A 29 -5.61 -18.00 -1.16
C LEU A 29 -4.34 -18.61 -0.58
N LYS A 30 -4.38 -19.91 -0.27
CA LYS A 30 -3.22 -20.63 0.24
C LYS A 30 -2.29 -21.01 -0.92
N THR A 31 -1.11 -20.40 -0.98
CA THR A 31 -0.07 -20.75 -1.97
C THR A 31 1.14 -21.38 -1.30
N LYS A 32 2.05 -21.96 -2.08
CA LYS A 32 3.30 -22.54 -1.56
C LYS A 32 4.23 -21.49 -0.92
N ASN A 33 4.14 -20.25 -1.38
CA ASN A 33 5.03 -19.16 -0.97
C ASN A 33 4.41 -18.24 0.08
N GLY A 34 3.22 -18.56 0.57
CA GLY A 34 2.48 -17.76 1.55
C GLY A 34 1.00 -17.59 1.19
N ASP A 35 0.27 -16.95 2.09
CA ASP A 35 -1.15 -16.68 1.89
C ASP A 35 -1.32 -15.37 1.11
N LEU A 36 -1.98 -15.43 -0.05
CA LEU A 36 -2.24 -14.28 -0.90
C LEU A 36 -3.63 -13.73 -0.60
N LYS A 37 -3.74 -12.42 -0.34
CA LYS A 37 -5.05 -11.78 -0.17
C LYS A 37 -5.78 -11.71 -1.52
N ILE A 38 -7.03 -12.15 -1.55
CA ILE A 38 -7.89 -12.18 -2.74
C ILE A 38 -9.26 -11.59 -2.42
N GLU A 39 -10.04 -11.29 -3.45
CA GLU A 39 -11.39 -10.74 -3.31
C GLU A 39 -12.43 -11.71 -3.86
N PHE A 40 -13.53 -11.89 -3.12
CA PHE A 40 -14.69 -12.65 -3.58
C PHE A 40 -15.70 -11.72 -4.23
N PHE A 41 -16.05 -11.98 -5.50
CA PHE A 41 -16.97 -11.16 -6.28
C PHE A 41 -18.41 -11.65 -6.19
N GLY A 42 -18.65 -12.96 -6.27
CA GLY A 42 -20.00 -13.50 -6.30
C GLY A 42 -20.05 -15.00 -6.44
N TYR A 43 -21.23 -15.56 -6.20
CA TYR A 43 -21.53 -16.97 -6.39
C TYR A 43 -22.82 -17.12 -7.19
N THR A 44 -22.77 -17.83 -8.31
CA THR A 44 -23.92 -18.06 -9.21
C THR A 44 -23.79 -19.43 -9.86
N ASP A 45 -24.90 -20.15 -10.01
CA ASP A 45 -24.98 -21.44 -10.72
C ASP A 45 -23.93 -22.49 -10.30
N GLY A 46 -23.62 -22.54 -9.01
CA GLY A 46 -22.64 -23.50 -8.51
C GLY A 46 -21.19 -23.03 -8.64
N MET A 47 -20.94 -21.83 -9.16
CA MET A 47 -19.61 -21.28 -9.44
C MET A 47 -19.33 -20.05 -8.58
N ALA A 48 -18.10 -19.92 -8.09
CA ALA A 48 -17.59 -18.79 -7.33
C ALA A 48 -16.62 -17.97 -8.20
N ALA A 49 -16.85 -16.67 -8.29
CA ALA A 49 -15.95 -15.72 -8.94
C ALA A 49 -15.02 -15.07 -7.91
N LEU A 50 -13.71 -15.16 -8.16
CA LEU A 50 -12.66 -14.61 -7.30
C LEU A 50 -11.71 -13.75 -8.13
N LYS A 51 -11.31 -12.60 -7.59
CA LYS A 51 -10.23 -11.78 -8.13
C LYS A 51 -8.93 -12.15 -7.46
N ILE A 52 -7.95 -12.59 -8.25
CA ILE A 52 -6.66 -13.05 -7.75
C ILE A 52 -5.56 -12.22 -8.40
N PRO A 53 -5.07 -11.15 -7.74
CA PRO A 53 -4.10 -10.27 -8.34
C PRO A 53 -2.73 -10.94 -8.44
N PHE A 54 -1.95 -10.60 -9.47
CA PHE A 54 -0.54 -10.96 -9.64
C PHE A 54 -0.22 -12.45 -9.80
N LEU A 55 -1.20 -13.31 -10.06
CA LEU A 55 -0.95 -14.73 -10.34
C LEU A 55 -1.06 -15.05 -11.83
N LYS A 56 0.05 -15.48 -12.46
CA LYS A 56 0.07 -15.85 -13.87
C LYS A 56 -0.55 -17.23 -14.15
N ASN A 57 -0.27 -18.21 -13.29
CA ASN A 57 -0.74 -19.59 -13.43
C ASN A 57 -1.44 -20.05 -12.14
N MET A 58 -2.75 -20.34 -12.22
CA MET A 58 -3.51 -20.95 -11.13
C MET A 58 -3.39 -22.48 -11.16
N TYR A 59 -3.39 -23.10 -9.98
CA TYR A 59 -3.46 -24.56 -9.86
C TYR A 59 -4.87 -25.08 -10.12
N GLU A 60 -5.00 -26.31 -10.62
CA GLU A 60 -6.30 -26.94 -10.92
C GLU A 60 -7.17 -27.06 -9.66
N SER A 61 -6.56 -27.33 -8.51
CA SER A 61 -7.20 -27.30 -7.20
C SER A 61 -6.55 -26.26 -6.30
N CYS A 62 -7.35 -25.41 -5.66
CA CYS A 62 -6.87 -24.42 -4.72
C CYS A 62 -7.68 -24.44 -3.41
N ILE A 63 -7.09 -23.87 -2.36
CA ILE A 63 -7.72 -23.73 -1.06
C ILE A 63 -7.77 -22.24 -0.75
N ILE A 64 -8.97 -21.73 -0.54
CA ILE A 64 -9.17 -20.40 -0.01
C ILE A 64 -9.65 -20.49 1.43
N PHE A 65 -9.38 -19.47 2.22
CA PHE A 65 -9.90 -19.39 3.56
C PHE A 65 -10.24 -17.96 3.96
N THR A 66 -11.19 -17.87 4.88
CA THR A 66 -11.55 -16.63 5.57
C THR A 66 -11.46 -16.89 7.06
N ARG A 67 -10.97 -15.90 7.80
CA ARG A 67 -10.76 -16.00 9.24
C ARG A 67 -11.59 -14.96 9.96
N ASN A 68 -12.52 -15.44 10.77
CA ASN A 68 -13.23 -14.63 11.76
C ASN A 68 -12.75 -14.99 13.16
N GLU A 69 -13.14 -14.20 14.17
CA GLU A 69 -12.60 -14.27 15.53
C GLU A 69 -12.73 -15.66 16.20
N SER A 70 -13.76 -16.44 15.85
CA SER A 70 -14.04 -17.74 16.48
C SER A 70 -13.94 -18.94 15.53
N TYR A 71 -13.88 -18.71 14.22
CA TYR A 71 -13.89 -19.77 13.21
C TYR A 71 -13.04 -19.42 12.01
N THR A 72 -12.29 -20.42 11.53
CA THR A 72 -11.60 -20.36 10.24
C THR A 72 -12.33 -21.28 9.26
N ILE A 73 -12.70 -20.73 8.11
CA ILE A 73 -13.48 -21.47 7.10
C ILE A 73 -12.58 -21.65 5.90
N TYR A 74 -12.30 -22.90 5.57
CA TYR A 74 -11.58 -23.32 4.38
C TYR A 74 -12.57 -23.75 3.31
N ALA A 75 -12.37 -23.32 2.08
CA ALA A 75 -13.08 -23.80 0.91
C ALA A 75 -12.08 -24.41 -0.08
N ASN A 76 -12.31 -25.67 -0.42
CA ASN A 76 -11.57 -26.32 -1.50
C ASN A 76 -12.30 -26.07 -2.81
N LEU A 77 -11.57 -25.52 -3.77
CA LEU A 77 -12.09 -25.04 -5.03
C LEU A 77 -11.34 -25.71 -6.18
N LYS A 78 -12.06 -26.01 -7.27
CA LYS A 78 -11.48 -26.44 -8.54
C LYS A 78 -11.60 -25.32 -9.56
N LEU A 79 -10.51 -24.99 -10.24
CA LEU A 79 -10.51 -23.98 -11.30
C LEU A 79 -11.35 -24.46 -12.48
N VAL A 80 -12.22 -23.59 -12.99
CA VAL A 80 -12.99 -23.81 -14.22
C VAL A 80 -12.36 -23.04 -15.36
N GLU A 81 -12.30 -21.72 -15.21
CA GLU A 81 -11.81 -20.82 -16.25
C GLU A 81 -11.16 -19.58 -15.65
N LYS A 82 -10.30 -18.97 -16.45
CA LYS A 82 -9.75 -17.64 -16.22
C LYS A 82 -10.50 -16.68 -17.14
N GLN A 83 -11.06 -15.63 -16.56
CA GLN A 83 -11.64 -14.51 -17.28
C GLN A 83 -10.63 -13.35 -17.40
N GLU A 84 -11.00 -12.32 -18.14
CA GLU A 84 -10.23 -11.08 -18.25
C GLU A 84 -10.15 -10.36 -16.88
N ASP A 85 -9.21 -9.41 -16.73
CA ASP A 85 -9.00 -8.61 -15.51
C ASP A 85 -8.69 -9.37 -14.21
N ASP A 86 -7.88 -10.45 -14.31
CA ASP A 86 -7.46 -11.27 -13.17
C ASP A 86 -8.63 -11.89 -12.38
N SER A 87 -9.76 -12.09 -13.06
CA SER A 87 -10.94 -12.79 -12.54
C SER A 87 -10.87 -14.27 -12.86
N TYR A 88 -11.17 -15.11 -11.87
CA TYR A 88 -11.10 -16.56 -11.98
C TYR A 88 -12.39 -17.18 -11.46
N ILE A 89 -12.89 -18.17 -12.19
CA ILE A 89 -14.10 -18.91 -11.83
C ILE A 89 -13.72 -20.28 -11.28
N PHE A 90 -14.32 -20.62 -10.14
CA PHE A 90 -14.08 -21.86 -9.43
C PHE A 90 -15.38 -22.60 -9.11
N VAL A 91 -15.31 -23.92 -9.05
CA VAL A 91 -16.36 -24.77 -8.49
C VAL A 91 -15.94 -25.21 -7.08
N PRO A 92 -16.71 -24.88 -6.03
CA PRO A 92 -16.46 -25.40 -4.68
C PRO A 92 -16.73 -26.90 -4.62
N LEU A 93 -15.81 -27.61 -3.96
CA LEU A 93 -15.91 -29.05 -3.73
C LEU A 93 -16.40 -29.34 -2.31
N LYS A 94 -15.81 -28.66 -1.32
CA LYS A 94 -16.15 -28.83 0.10
C LYS A 94 -15.71 -27.63 0.92
N PHE A 95 -16.39 -27.44 2.04
CA PHE A 95 -16.01 -26.49 3.07
C PHE A 95 -15.58 -27.22 4.34
N GLN A 96 -14.62 -26.66 5.05
CA GLN A 96 -14.22 -27.10 6.38
C GLN A 96 -14.22 -25.90 7.32
N ILE A 97 -15.12 -25.94 8.30
CA ILE A 97 -15.20 -24.93 9.34
C ILE A 97 -14.46 -25.47 10.56
N ILE A 98 -13.39 -24.80 10.93
CA ILE A 98 -12.60 -25.12 12.13
C ILE A 98 -12.91 -24.05 13.17
N SER A 99 -13.66 -24.42 14.21
CA SER A 99 -13.83 -23.55 15.37
C SER A 99 -12.63 -23.70 16.29
N ALA A 100 -11.82 -22.65 16.37
CA ALA A 100 -10.74 -22.55 17.33
C ALA A 100 -11.04 -21.36 18.24
N MET A 101 -11.47 -21.62 19.49
CA MET A 101 -11.35 -20.60 20.52
C MET A 101 -9.87 -20.24 20.63
N ARG A 102 -9.54 -18.95 20.66
CA ARG A 102 -8.18 -18.49 20.95
C ARG A 102 -7.67 -19.24 22.19
N ARG A 103 -6.68 -20.13 22.01
CA ARG A 103 -5.78 -20.49 23.11
C ARG A 103 -4.84 -19.30 23.30
N GLU A 104 -5.36 -18.26 23.95
CA GLU A 104 -4.53 -17.26 24.63
C GLU A 104 -4.10 -17.77 26.01
N ASP A 105 -3.98 -19.08 26.20
CA ASP A 105 -3.19 -19.58 27.31
C ASP A 105 -1.74 -19.21 27.01
N ARG A 106 -1.29 -18.09 27.60
CA ARG A 106 0.13 -17.86 27.87
C ARG A 106 0.62 -19.13 28.56
N LYS A 107 1.24 -20.04 27.81
CA LYS A 107 1.91 -21.19 28.40
C LYS A 107 2.99 -20.62 29.29
N ILE A 108 2.79 -20.71 30.60
CA ILE A 108 3.86 -20.51 31.57
C ILE A 108 4.89 -21.57 31.21
N VAL A 109 6.07 -21.12 30.78
CA VAL A 109 7.19 -22.02 30.49
C VAL A 109 7.54 -22.64 31.83
N ASP A 110 7.22 -23.92 32.00
CA ASP A 110 7.58 -24.65 33.21
C ASP A 110 9.09 -24.87 33.15
N ILE A 111 9.85 -24.09 33.93
CA ILE A 111 11.32 -24.07 33.94
C ILE A 111 11.90 -25.39 34.50
N GLY A 112 11.06 -26.33 34.95
CA GLY A 112 11.50 -27.61 35.55
C GLY A 112 11.17 -28.89 34.76
N GLY A 113 10.47 -28.84 33.62
CA GLY A 113 10.04 -30.04 32.89
C GLY A 113 11.07 -30.54 31.87
N GLN A 114 11.49 -31.81 31.95
CA GLN A 114 12.40 -32.49 30.99
C GLN A 114 11.85 -32.65 29.54
N GLY A 115 10.79 -31.93 29.18
CA GLY A 115 10.19 -31.96 27.85
C GLY A 115 10.76 -30.85 26.95
N LYS A 116 11.30 -31.21 25.78
CA LYS A 116 11.66 -30.25 24.73
C LYS A 116 10.40 -29.51 24.25
N ASN A 117 10.19 -28.30 24.76
CA ASN A 117 9.11 -27.42 24.32
C ASN A 117 9.57 -26.62 23.09
N ILE A 118 8.99 -26.91 21.93
CA ILE A 118 9.24 -26.18 20.68
C ILE A 118 8.35 -24.93 20.66
N ILE A 119 8.97 -23.75 20.69
CA ILE A 119 8.28 -22.45 20.61
C ILE A 119 8.32 -22.00 19.14
N TYR A 120 7.13 -21.84 18.54
CA TYR A 120 7.00 -21.24 17.22
C TYR A 120 6.74 -19.75 17.37
N ILE A 121 7.75 -18.92 17.10
CA ILE A 121 7.61 -17.46 17.04
C ILE A 121 7.20 -17.12 15.60
N THR A 122 6.02 -16.55 15.42
CA THR A 122 5.57 -15.97 14.15
C THR A 122 5.40 -14.46 14.33
N ASN A 123 5.55 -13.68 13.26
CA ASN A 123 5.64 -12.21 13.27
C ASN A 123 6.93 -11.64 13.87
N VAL A 124 8.09 -12.25 13.60
CA VAL A 124 9.37 -11.57 13.81
C VAL A 124 9.53 -10.51 12.72
N ILE A 125 9.20 -9.26 13.05
CA ILE A 125 9.57 -8.12 12.23
C ILE A 125 11.05 -7.87 12.51
N SER A 126 11.90 -8.21 11.57
CA SER A 126 13.33 -7.90 11.66
C SER A 126 13.57 -6.45 11.27
N ASP A 127 14.62 -5.84 11.84
CA ASP A 127 15.05 -4.49 11.47
C ASP A 127 15.30 -4.36 9.97
N PHE A 128 15.75 -5.43 9.32
CA PHE A 128 15.94 -5.51 7.87
C PHE A 128 14.62 -5.34 7.09
N ILE A 129 13.52 -5.94 7.56
CA ILE A 129 12.19 -5.79 6.92
C ILE A 129 11.70 -4.35 7.08
N ILE A 130 11.90 -3.75 8.25
CA ILE A 130 11.53 -2.34 8.50
C ILE A 130 12.32 -1.40 7.60
N GLN A 131 13.65 -1.56 7.56
CA GLN A 131 14.53 -0.75 6.72
C GLN A 131 14.18 -0.87 5.24
N ASN A 132 13.92 -2.09 4.75
CA ASN A 132 13.54 -2.28 3.35
C ASN A 132 12.16 -1.71 3.02
N SER A 133 11.18 -1.80 3.93
CA SER A 133 9.86 -1.20 3.72
C SER A 133 9.96 0.33 3.63
N LEU A 134 10.70 0.95 4.55
CA LEU A 134 10.95 2.40 4.54
C LEU A 134 11.73 2.82 3.29
N ALA A 135 12.74 2.03 2.88
CA ALA A 135 13.52 2.30 1.68
C ALA A 135 12.70 2.13 0.39
N MET A 136 11.79 1.14 0.33
CA MET A 136 10.89 0.96 -0.82
C MET A 136 9.94 2.13 -0.98
N ASP A 137 9.42 2.68 0.12
CA ASP A 137 8.54 3.84 0.05
C ASP A 137 9.30 5.11 -0.36
N SER A 138 10.55 5.30 0.11
CA SER A 138 11.42 6.38 -0.40
C SER A 138 11.69 6.25 -1.90
N LYS A 139 12.01 5.04 -2.39
CA LYS A 139 12.28 4.81 -3.82
C LYS A 139 11.08 5.12 -4.72
N LYS A 140 9.86 4.81 -4.27
CA LYS A 140 8.64 5.16 -5.02
C LYS A 140 8.46 6.67 -5.12
N VAL A 141 8.69 7.37 -4.02
CA VAL A 141 8.63 8.84 -3.93
C VAL A 141 9.66 9.46 -4.88
N ASP A 142 10.90 8.96 -4.86
CA ASP A 142 11.96 9.41 -5.76
C ASP A 142 11.62 9.15 -7.23
N HIS A 143 11.06 7.98 -7.55
CA HIS A 143 10.66 7.64 -8.92
C HIS A 143 9.60 8.60 -9.48
N VAL A 144 8.61 8.99 -8.66
CA VAL A 144 7.60 9.99 -9.05
C VAL A 144 8.27 11.35 -9.33
N LYS A 145 9.23 11.77 -8.51
CA LYS A 145 9.98 13.01 -8.75
C LYS A 145 10.76 12.96 -10.05
N GLU A 146 11.40 11.84 -10.35
CA GLU A 146 12.19 11.68 -11.57
C GLU A 146 11.33 11.81 -12.82
N ILE A 147 10.16 11.17 -12.86
CA ILE A 147 9.22 11.27 -13.99
C ILE A 147 8.81 12.74 -14.20
N VAL A 148 8.35 13.41 -13.14
CA VAL A 148 7.87 14.80 -13.25
C VAL A 148 9.02 15.75 -13.60
N ARG A 149 10.21 15.54 -13.02
CA ARG A 149 11.41 16.31 -13.36
C ARG A 149 11.78 16.14 -14.84
N PHE A 150 11.77 14.91 -15.35
CA PHE A 150 12.14 14.62 -16.74
C PHE A 150 11.24 15.36 -17.74
N ASP A 151 9.95 15.48 -17.46
CA ASP A 151 9.03 16.22 -18.33
C ASP A 151 9.21 17.74 -18.22
N LEU A 152 9.47 18.26 -17.02
CA LEU A 152 9.66 19.70 -16.80
C LEU A 152 11.04 20.21 -17.28
N GLU A 153 12.09 19.39 -17.20
CA GLU A 153 13.45 19.78 -17.66
C GLU A 153 13.51 20.02 -19.18
N LYS A 154 12.51 19.53 -19.94
CA LYS A 154 12.35 19.85 -21.37
C LYS A 154 11.96 21.32 -21.61
N GLN A 155 11.30 21.95 -20.64
CA GLN A 155 10.74 23.31 -20.76
C GLN A 155 11.46 24.33 -19.87
N PHE A 156 12.01 23.90 -18.74
CA PHE A 156 12.64 24.75 -17.74
C PHE A 156 14.10 24.38 -17.53
N LYS A 157 14.97 25.39 -17.48
CA LYS A 157 16.42 25.21 -17.29
C LYS A 157 16.79 24.59 -15.94
N GLN A 158 15.96 24.79 -14.92
CA GLN A 158 16.18 24.26 -13.58
C GLN A 158 14.85 23.88 -12.96
N VAL A 159 14.71 22.62 -12.56
CA VAL A 159 13.50 22.08 -11.94
C VAL A 159 13.84 21.49 -10.56
N ARG A 160 13.11 21.94 -9.55
CA ARG A 160 13.16 21.38 -8.20
C ARG A 160 11.75 20.99 -7.77
N ILE A 161 11.62 19.76 -7.26
CA ILE A 161 10.36 19.20 -6.79
C ILE A 161 10.58 18.77 -5.34
N PHE A 162 9.75 19.30 -4.46
CA PHE A 162 9.76 19.01 -3.04
C PHE A 162 8.43 18.39 -2.65
N PHE A 163 8.46 17.40 -1.75
CA PHE A 163 7.26 16.91 -1.10
C PHE A 163 7.14 17.50 0.30
N CYS A 164 5.91 17.60 0.81
CA CYS A 164 5.64 18.19 2.13
C CYS A 164 6.37 17.46 3.27
N ASN A 165 6.74 16.19 3.08
CA ASN A 165 7.44 15.37 4.08
C ASN A 165 8.96 15.60 4.12
N GLU A 166 9.56 16.29 3.15
CA GLU A 166 11.02 16.52 3.08
C GLU A 166 11.49 17.70 3.92
N GLY A 167 10.58 18.29 4.69
CA GLY A 167 10.85 19.34 5.64
C GLY A 167 10.91 20.74 5.02
N MET A 168 11.02 21.74 5.89
CA MET A 168 11.02 23.17 5.53
C MET A 168 12.43 23.70 5.27
N THR A 169 13.33 22.86 4.79
CA THR A 169 14.75 23.22 4.59
C THR A 169 14.89 24.24 3.46
N ASP A 170 14.07 24.10 2.40
CA ASP A 170 13.96 25.11 1.35
C ASP A 170 13.06 26.27 1.81
N ILE A 171 13.49 27.50 1.54
CA ILE A 171 12.82 28.71 1.99
C ILE A 171 11.49 28.93 1.25
N ARG A 172 11.35 28.40 0.03
CA ARG A 172 10.09 28.39 -0.73
C ARG A 172 9.05 27.49 -0.06
N MET A 173 9.49 26.35 0.48
CA MET A 173 8.62 25.46 1.24
C MET A 173 8.12 26.13 2.53
N LYS A 174 8.95 26.96 3.18
CA LYS A 174 8.49 27.78 4.32
C LYS A 174 7.40 28.76 3.90
N TYR A 175 7.61 29.45 2.79
CA TYR A 175 6.62 30.38 2.25
C TYR A 175 5.30 29.66 1.90
N PHE A 176 5.35 28.51 1.22
CA PHE A 176 4.14 27.78 0.82
C PHE A 176 3.39 27.10 1.96
N TYR A 177 4.08 26.80 3.06
CA TYR A 177 3.42 26.29 4.26
C TYR A 177 2.47 27.33 4.88
N GLU A 178 2.87 28.60 4.87
CA GLU A 178 2.07 29.71 5.39
C GLU A 178 1.09 30.26 4.33
N ASN A 179 1.59 30.51 3.13
CA ASN A 179 0.88 31.13 2.01
C ASN A 179 0.81 30.13 0.85
N LYS A 180 -0.25 29.33 0.81
CA LYS A 180 -0.52 28.31 -0.23
C LYS A 180 -0.88 28.91 -1.60
N THR A 181 -0.18 29.96 -2.01
CA THR A 181 -0.44 30.73 -3.22
C THR A 181 0.75 30.62 -4.16
N PRO A 182 0.55 30.20 -5.42
CA PRO A 182 1.63 30.16 -6.41
C PRO A 182 2.14 31.57 -6.71
N TYR A 183 3.40 31.66 -7.13
CA TYR A 183 3.98 32.92 -7.60
C TYR A 183 4.82 32.74 -8.86
N LEU A 184 4.90 33.83 -9.61
CA LEU A 184 5.64 33.96 -10.85
C LEU A 184 6.44 35.27 -10.78
N ILE A 185 7.76 35.17 -10.92
CA ILE A 185 8.66 36.30 -11.08
C ILE A 185 9.16 36.27 -12.52
N GLY A 186 8.71 37.22 -13.33
CA GLY A 186 8.96 37.23 -14.77
C GLY A 186 10.39 37.63 -15.14
N ASP A 187 10.93 38.67 -14.51
CA ASP A 187 12.31 39.12 -14.69
C ASP A 187 12.79 39.78 -13.39
N ILE A 188 13.79 39.19 -12.75
CA ILE A 188 14.35 39.68 -11.49
C ILE A 188 15.04 41.05 -11.66
N ASN A 189 15.48 41.39 -12.87
CA ASN A 189 16.20 42.63 -13.16
C ASN A 189 15.26 43.77 -13.61
N ARG A 190 14.04 43.45 -14.05
CA ARG A 190 12.99 44.45 -14.30
C ARG A 190 12.17 44.56 -13.02
N GLY A 191 12.39 45.61 -12.25
CA GLY A 191 11.53 45.93 -11.11
C GLY A 191 10.06 45.86 -11.54
N GLU A 192 9.30 44.95 -10.92
CA GLU A 192 7.92 44.66 -11.31
C GLU A 192 6.98 45.86 -11.06
N SER A 193 5.82 45.81 -11.73
CA SER A 193 4.81 46.86 -11.67
C SER A 193 4.30 47.11 -10.24
N VAL A 194 3.84 48.34 -9.97
CA VAL A 194 3.47 48.89 -8.65
C VAL A 194 2.51 48.01 -7.82
N LYS A 195 1.76 47.09 -8.44
CA LYS A 195 0.82 46.18 -7.73
C LYS A 195 1.51 45.01 -7.02
N ASP A 196 2.64 44.52 -7.53
CA ASP A 196 3.32 43.32 -7.01
C ASP A 196 4.61 43.65 -6.23
N LEU A 197 4.92 44.95 -6.11
CA LEU A 197 6.15 45.47 -5.49
C LEU A 197 6.35 45.01 -4.03
N GLY A 198 5.26 44.85 -3.27
CA GLY A 198 5.30 44.34 -1.89
C GLY A 198 5.74 42.88 -1.82
N PHE A 199 5.19 42.02 -2.70
CA PHE A 199 5.57 40.63 -2.79
C PHE A 199 6.96 40.45 -3.42
N PHE A 200 7.28 41.23 -4.45
CA PHE A 200 8.60 41.24 -5.08
C PHE A 200 9.71 41.57 -4.07
N ASN A 201 9.52 42.61 -3.25
CA ASN A 201 10.46 42.95 -2.18
C ASN A 201 10.59 41.84 -1.13
N TYR A 202 9.50 41.15 -0.81
CA TYR A 202 9.54 39.98 0.06
C TYR A 202 10.32 38.83 -0.59
N TYR A 203 10.06 38.51 -1.85
CA TYR A 203 10.75 37.46 -2.60
C TYR A 203 12.26 37.72 -2.66
N ILE A 204 12.68 38.94 -3.00
CA ILE A 204 14.11 39.30 -3.08
C ILE A 204 14.81 39.14 -1.72
N ASN A 205 14.20 39.65 -0.64
CA ASN A 205 14.85 39.68 0.68
C ASN A 205 14.76 38.34 1.42
N ASN A 206 13.65 37.62 1.27
CA ASN A 206 13.38 36.42 2.06
C ASN A 206 13.56 35.13 1.29
N ILE A 207 13.35 35.08 -0.03
CA ILE A 207 13.45 33.84 -0.81
C ILE A 207 14.77 33.82 -1.60
N TYR A 208 14.95 34.76 -2.53
CA TYR A 208 16.16 34.86 -3.36
C TYR A 208 17.42 35.13 -2.52
N GLY A 209 17.35 36.12 -1.62
CA GLY A 209 18.48 36.54 -0.78
C GLY A 209 18.88 35.55 0.31
N LYS A 210 18.09 34.49 0.56
CA LYS A 210 18.41 33.43 1.53
C LYS A 210 18.76 32.10 0.86
N ASP A 211 18.55 31.94 -0.45
CA ASP A 211 18.97 30.75 -1.21
C ASP A 211 20.44 30.90 -1.67
N TYR A 212 21.35 30.32 -0.89
CA TYR A 212 22.79 30.32 -1.16
C TYR A 212 23.15 29.80 -2.56
N GLN A 213 22.38 28.86 -3.12
CA GLN A 213 22.68 28.30 -4.44
C GLN A 213 22.37 29.28 -5.58
N LEU A 214 21.35 30.13 -5.40
CA LEU A 214 20.98 31.14 -6.39
C LEU A 214 21.90 32.36 -6.34
N ILE A 215 22.22 32.83 -5.14
CA ILE A 215 23.11 33.98 -4.93
C ILE A 215 24.48 33.74 -5.56
N ASN A 216 25.03 32.53 -5.40
CA ASN A 216 26.36 32.19 -5.91
C ASN A 216 26.38 32.02 -7.44
N ARG A 217 25.25 31.67 -8.06
CA ARG A 217 25.19 31.39 -9.50
C ARG A 217 24.76 32.61 -10.33
N LYS A 218 24.08 33.61 -9.75
CA LYS A 218 23.62 34.87 -10.40
C LYS A 218 22.98 34.72 -11.80
N ASN A 219 22.45 33.54 -12.11
CA ASN A 219 21.98 33.17 -13.44
C ASN A 219 20.45 33.00 -13.51
N LEU A 220 19.72 33.40 -12.45
CA LEU A 220 18.27 33.31 -12.41
C LEU A 220 17.68 34.54 -13.08
N VAL A 221 16.94 34.33 -14.18
CA VAL A 221 16.26 35.40 -14.92
C VAL A 221 14.81 35.48 -14.46
N SER A 222 14.14 34.33 -14.35
CA SER A 222 12.73 34.19 -14.00
C SER A 222 12.54 32.98 -13.09
N GLU A 223 11.53 33.02 -12.22
CA GLU A 223 11.17 31.89 -11.36
C GLU A 223 9.65 31.68 -11.36
N VAL A 224 9.23 30.42 -11.47
CA VAL A 224 7.84 30.00 -11.26
C VAL A 224 7.83 28.94 -10.18
N SER A 225 7.03 29.14 -9.15
CA SER A 225 6.93 28.20 -8.02
C SER A 225 5.47 28.01 -7.63
N VAL A 226 5.09 26.74 -7.43
CA VAL A 226 3.70 26.31 -7.17
C VAL A 226 3.69 25.36 -5.96
N PRO A 227 2.75 25.52 -5.01
CA PRO A 227 2.60 24.64 -3.85
C PRO A 227 1.99 23.28 -4.19
#